data_AF-A0A4V2VA57-F1
#
_entry.id   AF-A0A4V2VA57-F1
#
_cell.length_a   1.000
_cell.length_b   1.000
_cell.length_c   1.000
_cell.angle_alpha   90.00
_cell.angle_beta   90.00
_cell.angle_gamma   90.00
#
_symmetry.space_group_name_H-M   'P 1'
#
loop_
_entity.id
_entity.type
_entity.pdbx_description
1 polymer ?
#
loop_
_entity_poly.entity_id
_entity_poly.type
_entity_poly.pdbx_seq_one_letter_code
_entity_poly.pdbx_strand_id
1 'polypeptide(L)' 'TNPIERLNGEIKRRTEVVGIFPNDEAIVRLVGALLLEQNDEWAVQRAKYMTLETMAQMR' A
#
# COMPACT_ATOMS: atom_id res chain seq x y z
N THR A 1 6.21 8.85 12.28
CA THR A 1 6.37 8.41 10.89
C THR A 1 5.05 8.53 10.16
N ASN A 2 5.03 9.33 9.10
CA ASN A 2 3.84 9.50 8.26
C ASN A 2 3.55 8.18 7.49
N PRO A 3 2.34 7.98 6.94
CA PRO A 3 1.98 6.75 6.23
C PRO A 3 2.90 6.39 5.04
N ILE A 4 3.38 7.38 4.29
CA ILE A 4 4.29 7.21 3.14
C ILE A 4 5.67 6.76 3.60
N GLU A 5 6.21 7.35 4.66
CA GLU A 5 7.49 6.93 5.23
C GLU A 5 7.44 5.47 5.71
N ARG A 6 6.30 5.05 6.27
CA ARG A 6 6.10 3.66 6.71
C ARG A 6 6.09 2.71 5.50
N LEU A 7 5.33 3.05 4.45
CA LEU A 7 5.27 2.28 3.22
C LEU A 7 6.65 2.17 2.55
N ASN A 8 7.39 3.26 2.46
CA ASN A 8 8.75 3.26 1.90
C ASN A 8 9.71 2.39 2.73
N GLY A 9 9.57 2.43 4.06
CA GLY A 9 10.32 1.53 4.96
C GLY A 9 9.98 0.06 4.74
N GLU A 10 8.71 -0.27 4.48
CA GLU A 10 8.26 -1.63 4.18
C GLU A 10 8.83 -2.14 2.86
N ILE A 11 8.71 -1.33 1.80
CA ILE A 11 9.27 -1.65 0.48
C ILE A 11 10.76 -1.94 0.61
N LYS A 12 11.50 -1.05 1.29
CA LYS A 12 12.94 -1.23 1.53
C LYS A 12 13.25 -2.56 2.21
N ARG A 13 12.61 -2.86 3.36
CA ARG A 13 12.86 -4.11 4.10
C ARG A 13 12.55 -5.36 3.28
N ARG A 14 11.43 -5.40 2.56
CA ARG A 14 11.06 -6.59 1.76
C ARG A 14 11.95 -6.77 0.54
N THR A 15 12.42 -5.68 -0.08
CA THR A 15 13.42 -5.77 -1.16
C THR A 15 14.80 -6.19 -0.65
N GLU A 16 15.20 -5.78 0.56
CA GLU A 16 16.47 -6.18 1.19
C GLU A 16 16.56 -7.69 1.43
N VAL A 17 15.44 -8.35 1.78
CA VAL A 17 15.40 -9.82 1.96
C VAL A 17 15.67 -10.56 0.65
N VAL A 18 15.23 -10.01 -0.49
CA VAL A 18 15.45 -10.64 -1.81
C VAL A 18 16.89 -10.41 -2.30
N GLY A 19 17.46 -9.24 -2.02
CA GLY A 19 18.83 -8.88 -2.39
C GLY A 19 19.01 -8.57 -3.87
N ILE A 20 18.93 -9.59 -4.75
CA ILE A 20 19.10 -9.47 -6.20
C ILE A 20 17.87 -10.03 -6.91
N PHE A 21 17.30 -9.26 -7.83
CA PHE A 21 16.19 -9.70 -8.66
C PHE A 21 16.68 -10.23 -10.01
N PRO A 22 16.06 -11.30 -10.55
CA PRO A 22 16.48 -11.91 -11.82
C PRO A 22 16.08 -11.08 -13.05
N ASN A 23 15.15 -10.14 -12.90
CA ASN A 23 14.69 -9.21 -13.94
C ASN A 23 13.81 -8.11 -13.30
N ASP A 24 13.49 -7.09 -14.10
CA ASP A 24 12.66 -5.96 -13.68
C ASP A 24 11.21 -6.37 -13.34
N GLU A 25 10.65 -7.36 -14.04
CA GLU A 25 9.30 -7.84 -13.76
C GLU A 25 9.18 -8.44 -12.36
N ALA A 26 10.23 -9.07 -11.84
CA ALA A 26 10.24 -9.66 -10.52
C ALA A 26 10.12 -8.60 -9.40
N ILE A 27 10.83 -7.47 -9.53
CA ILE A 27 10.72 -6.37 -8.56
C ILE A 27 9.37 -5.66 -8.70
N VAL A 28 8.90 -5.43 -9.94
CA VAL A 28 7.57 -4.82 -10.18
C VAL A 28 6.46 -5.67 -9.56
N ARG A 29 6.53 -7.01 -9.68
CA ARG A 29 5.54 -7.91 -9.06
C ARG A 29 5.56 -7.83 -7.54
N LEU A 30 6.74 -7.84 -6.91
CA LEU A 30 6.84 -7.74 -5.46
C LEU A 30 6.28 -6.40 -4.96
N VAL A 31 6.81 -5.28 -5.48
CA VAL A 31 6.39 -3.94 -5.05
C VAL A 31 4.91 -3.71 -5.37
N GLY A 32 4.47 -4.15 -6.54
CA GLY A 32 3.06 -4.08 -6.95
C GLY A 32 2.13 -4.80 -5.96
N ALA A 33 2.50 -6.00 -5.51
CA ALA A 33 1.73 -6.72 -4.49
C ALA A 33 1.66 -5.95 -3.15
N LEU A 34 2.74 -5.31 -2.72
CA LEU A 34 2.77 -4.49 -1.50
C LEU A 34 1.88 -3.25 -1.62
N LEU A 35 1.88 -2.61 -2.79
CA LEU A 35 1.03 -1.45 -3.04
C LEU A 35 -0.45 -1.84 -3.07
N LEU A 36 -0.79 -3.01 -3.60
CA LEU A 36 -2.17 -3.53 -3.56
C LEU A 36 -2.61 -3.80 -2.12
N GLU A 37 -1.79 -4.49 -1.32
CA GLU A 37 -2.04 -4.71 0.11
C GLU A 37 -2.28 -3.38 0.85
N GLN A 38 -1.41 -2.39 0.63
CA GLN A 38 -1.56 -1.07 1.25
C GLN A 38 -2.80 -0.32 0.78
N ASN A 39 -3.15 -0.43 -0.51
CA ASN A 39 -4.34 0.21 -1.07
C ASN A 39 -5.63 -0.36 -0.43
N ASP A 40 -5.69 -1.67 -0.24
CA ASP A 40 -6.84 -2.32 0.40
C ASP A 40 -6.99 -1.88 1.87
N GLU A 41 -5.88 -1.79 2.61
CA GLU A 41 -5.88 -1.25 3.96
C GLU A 41 -6.39 0.20 4.02
N TRP A 42 -5.93 1.07 3.11
CA TRP A 42 -6.37 2.46 3.04
C TRP A 42 -7.84 2.58 2.62
N ALA A 43 -8.32 1.74 1.72
CA ALA A 43 -9.73 1.70 1.34
C ALA A 43 -10.62 1.35 2.56
N VAL A 44 -10.21 0.37 3.37
CA VAL A 44 -10.90 -0.02 4.59
C VAL A 44 -10.87 1.12 5.63
N GLN A 45 -9.72 1.77 5.83
CA GLN A 45 -9.63 2.90 6.74
C GLN A 45 -10.50 4.07 6.28
N ARG A 46 -10.48 4.42 4.99
CA ARG A 46 -11.31 5.48 4.42
C ARG A 46 -12.80 5.20 4.61
N ALA A 47 -13.24 3.95 4.40
CA ALA A 47 -14.61 3.54 4.67
C ALA A 47 -14.98 3.68 6.15
N LYS A 48 -14.06 3.38 7.07
CA LYS A 48 -14.27 3.51 8.52
C LYS A 48 -14.28 4.96 9.03
N TYR A 49 -13.59 5.86 8.34
CA TYR A 49 -13.47 7.27 8.74
C TYR A 49 -14.33 8.24 7.92
N MET A 50 -15.19 7.73 7.02
CA MET A 50 -16.22 8.56 6.38
C MET A 50 -17.37 8.83 7.35
N THR A 51 -17.81 10.09 7.42
CA THR A 51 -19.01 10.44 8.18
C THR A 51 -20.26 9.98 7.42
N LEU A 52 -21.35 9.73 8.15
CA LEU A 52 -22.65 9.38 7.55
C LEU A 52 -23.13 10.44 6.56
N GLU A 53 -22.79 11.71 6.80
CA GLU A 53 -23.11 12.84 5.92
C GLU A 53 -22.35 12.79 4.59
N THR A 54 -21.04 12.50 4.62
CA THR A 54 -20.23 12.28 3.41
C THR A 54 -20.70 11.04 2.62
N MET A 55 -21.13 9.99 3.32
CA MET A 55 -21.71 8.81 2.67
C MET A 55 -23.06 9.09 2.03
N ALA A 56 -23.90 9.94 2.65
CA ALA A 56 -25.20 10.32 2.11
C ALA A 56 -25.10 11.17 0.84
N GLN A 57 -24.02 11.94 0.68
CA GLN A 57 -23.74 12.76 -0.51
C GLN A 57 -23.13 12.00 -1.69
N MET A 58 -22.64 10.76 -1.50
CA MET A 58 -22.10 9.92 -2.58
C MET A 58 -23.17 9.16 -3.38
N ARG A 59 -24.46 9.42 -3.14
CA ARG A 59 -25.59 8.76 -3.82
C ARG A 59 -26.14 9.59 -4.97
#